data_AF-A0A7V9WRG4-F1
#
_entry.id   AF-A0A7V9WRG4-F1
#
_cell.length_a   1.000
_cell.length_b   1.000
_cell.length_c   1.000
_cell.angle_alpha   90.00
_cell.angle_beta   90.00
_cell.angle_gamma   90.00
#
_symmetry.space_group_name_H-M   'P 1'
#
loop_
_entity.id
_entity.type
_entity.pdbx_description
1 polymer ?
#
loop_
_entity_poly.entity_id
_entity_poly.type
_entity_poly.pdbx_seq_one_letter_code
_entity_poly.pdbx_strand_id
1 'polypeptide(L)'
;MSGLQFFWFFLIGLLFSGFFFLEGFDFGVGMAVQTLAHNEDEKDQIVSTIGPVWDGNEVWLLTAGGAMFASFPYWYASLFSGYYLILLTILFGLIIRGVSFEFRHNVPAKQKNIWNWTLTIGSALVPFFFGLMFVSLVQGMPIDAKANMTARFGDYFNIFSIVGGVAMLLLTYLHGLNYIALKTEGPVRDRANNVAQLLYWVLYLGLVAFALLLFFQTDFFTKSFVTTLLLLLVIVALSVYAHMSVFKKAEMSAFIASGLTLVSVVVLLFQGLFPRVMISSISSKYDLLIENASSSPYTLKIMSIVAVSLVPFVLAYTAWAYYIFRKRITLPVIVTGEK
;
A
#
# COMPACT_ATOMS: atom_id res chain seq x y z
N MET A 1 -6.81 28.42 -0.46
CA MET A 1 -7.09 27.16 -1.18
C MET A 1 -8.47 27.18 -1.86
N SER A 2 -8.55 26.82 -3.14
CA SER A 2 -9.80 26.68 -3.91
C SER A 2 -10.45 25.30 -3.71
N GLY A 3 -11.74 25.17 -4.05
CA GLY A 3 -12.45 23.89 -3.97
C GLY A 3 -11.84 22.81 -4.88
N LEU A 4 -11.32 23.20 -6.07
CA LEU A 4 -10.64 22.27 -6.98
C LEU A 4 -9.31 21.79 -6.42
N GLN A 5 -8.54 22.66 -5.76
CA GLN A 5 -7.29 22.28 -5.09
C GLN A 5 -7.56 21.26 -3.98
N PHE A 6 -8.58 21.49 -3.15
CA PHE A 6 -9.00 20.53 -2.13
C PHE A 6 -9.46 19.20 -2.74
N PHE A 7 -10.30 19.25 -3.78
CA PHE A 7 -10.79 18.07 -4.48
C PHE A 7 -9.66 17.19 -5.00
N TRP A 8 -8.64 17.77 -5.62
CA TRP A 8 -7.50 17.03 -6.15
C TRP A 8 -6.59 16.47 -5.04
N PHE A 9 -6.38 17.20 -3.95
CA PHE A 9 -5.65 16.68 -2.80
C PHE A 9 -6.36 15.45 -2.22
N PHE A 10 -7.69 15.54 -2.04
CA PHE A 10 -8.52 14.42 -1.62
C PHE A 10 -8.45 13.25 -2.60
N LEU A 11 -8.56 13.52 -3.91
CA LEU A 11 -8.53 12.49 -4.94
C LEU A 11 -7.20 11.73 -4.97
N ILE A 12 -6.07 12.42 -4.77
CA ILE A 12 -4.76 11.74 -4.64
C ILE A 12 -4.73 10.83 -3.40
N GLY A 13 -5.24 11.31 -2.27
CA GLY A 13 -5.38 10.48 -1.07
C GLY A 13 -6.27 9.24 -1.31
N LEU A 14 -7.35 9.40 -2.07
CA LEU A 14 -8.23 8.31 -2.48
C LEU A 14 -7.51 7.32 -3.42
N LEU A 15 -6.72 7.80 -4.38
CA LEU A 15 -5.95 6.96 -5.29
C LEU A 15 -4.90 6.13 -4.53
N PHE A 16 -4.16 6.73 -3.60
CA PHE A 16 -3.25 5.97 -2.73
C PHE A 16 -3.97 5.00 -1.79
N SER A 17 -5.15 5.38 -1.29
CA SER A 17 -5.98 4.49 -0.46
C SER A 17 -6.43 3.27 -1.27
N GLY A 18 -6.91 3.48 -2.50
CA GLY A 18 -7.29 2.41 -3.42
C GLY A 18 -6.09 1.54 -3.82
N PHE A 19 -4.94 2.15 -4.11
CA PHE A 19 -3.69 1.44 -4.36
C PHE A 19 -3.31 0.53 -3.20
N PHE A 20 -3.21 1.02 -1.96
CA PHE A 20 -2.83 0.16 -0.84
C PHE A 20 -3.90 -0.86 -0.47
N PHE A 21 -5.18 -0.59 -0.74
CA PHE A 21 -6.23 -1.59 -0.58
C PHE A 21 -6.08 -2.73 -1.62
N LEU A 22 -5.92 -2.38 -2.90
CA LEU A 22 -5.91 -3.36 -3.99
C LEU A 22 -4.55 -4.03 -4.14
N GLU A 23 -3.49 -3.24 -4.21
CA GLU A 23 -2.12 -3.75 -4.34
C GLU A 23 -1.57 -4.31 -3.03
N GLY A 24 -2.08 -3.86 -1.88
CA GLY A 24 -1.58 -4.28 -0.59
C GLY A 24 -1.67 -5.80 -0.39
N PHE A 25 -2.76 -6.43 -0.87
CA PHE A 25 -2.87 -7.88 -0.80
C PHE A 25 -2.02 -8.58 -1.86
N ASP A 26 -1.79 -7.98 -3.04
CA ASP A 26 -0.89 -8.54 -4.06
C ASP A 26 0.55 -8.61 -3.54
N PHE A 27 1.02 -7.56 -2.85
CA PHE A 27 2.29 -7.58 -2.13
C PHE A 27 2.33 -8.67 -1.06
N GLY A 28 1.26 -8.79 -0.26
CA GLY A 28 1.19 -9.83 0.75
C GLY A 28 1.20 -11.25 0.18
N VAL A 29 0.50 -11.48 -0.93
CA VAL A 29 0.48 -12.75 -1.66
C VAL A 29 1.86 -13.07 -2.23
N GLY A 30 2.53 -12.10 -2.87
CA GLY A 30 3.88 -12.29 -3.38
C GLY A 30 4.90 -12.63 -2.29
N MET A 31 4.78 -11.99 -1.11
CA MET A 31 5.57 -12.35 0.07
C MET A 31 5.27 -13.78 0.57
N ALA A 32 4.01 -14.21 0.51
CA ALA A 32 3.56 -15.52 0.97
C ALA A 32 4.11 -16.69 0.14
N VAL A 33 4.53 -16.45 -1.11
CA VAL A 33 5.04 -17.51 -2.01
C VAL A 33 6.18 -18.31 -1.40
N GLN A 34 7.19 -17.67 -0.81
CA GLN A 34 8.29 -18.39 -0.13
C GLN A 34 8.10 -18.56 1.37
N THR A 35 7.17 -17.83 1.98
CA THR A 35 7.01 -17.81 3.46
C THR A 35 5.86 -18.69 3.97
N LEU A 36 4.90 -19.07 3.11
CA LEU A 36 3.70 -19.82 3.49
C LEU A 36 3.56 -21.20 2.82
N ALA A 37 4.01 -21.33 1.56
CA ALA A 37 3.91 -22.57 0.79
C ALA A 37 5.07 -23.53 1.12
N HIS A 38 4.76 -24.83 1.18
CA HIS A 38 5.74 -25.89 1.45
C HIS A 38 6.24 -26.59 0.17
N ASN A 39 5.50 -26.52 -0.93
CA ASN A 39 5.85 -27.13 -2.20
C ASN A 39 5.45 -26.24 -3.39
N GLU A 40 5.84 -26.63 -4.61
CA GLU A 40 5.63 -25.79 -5.80
C GLU A 40 4.15 -25.70 -6.21
N ASP A 41 3.35 -26.73 -5.97
CA ASP A 41 1.91 -26.71 -6.28
C ASP A 41 1.18 -25.69 -5.41
N GLU A 42 1.52 -25.62 -4.12
CA GLU A 42 1.00 -24.59 -3.21
C GLU A 42 1.47 -23.19 -3.61
N LYS A 43 2.70 -23.03 -4.13
CA LYS A 43 3.17 -21.75 -4.69
C LYS A 43 2.37 -21.34 -5.92
N ASP A 44 2.11 -22.29 -6.82
CA ASP A 44 1.25 -22.09 -7.99
C ASP A 44 -0.17 -21.70 -7.56
N GLN A 45 -0.74 -22.33 -6.53
CA GLN A 45 -2.05 -21.98 -5.96
C GLN A 45 -2.08 -20.55 -5.42
N ILE A 46 -1.06 -20.14 -4.63
CA ILE A 46 -0.95 -18.79 -4.07
C ILE A 46 -0.85 -17.75 -5.19
N VAL A 47 0.07 -17.93 -6.15
CA VAL A 47 0.26 -16.99 -7.27
C VAL A 47 -1.00 -16.85 -8.12
N SER A 48 -1.71 -17.96 -8.35
CA SER A 48 -2.95 -17.95 -9.14
C SER A 48 -4.06 -17.10 -8.51
N THR A 49 -4.01 -16.83 -7.20
CA THR A 49 -5.05 -16.03 -6.52
C THR A 49 -5.12 -14.60 -7.03
N ILE A 50 -4.00 -14.04 -7.46
CA ILE A 50 -3.86 -12.64 -7.90
C ILE A 50 -3.60 -12.49 -9.40
N GLY A 51 -3.28 -13.59 -10.09
CA GLY A 51 -2.98 -13.62 -11.54
C GLY A 51 -3.95 -12.80 -12.42
N PRO A 52 -5.28 -12.87 -12.21
CA PRO A 52 -6.24 -12.12 -13.03
C PRO A 52 -6.37 -10.61 -12.73
N VAL A 53 -5.81 -10.11 -11.62
CA VAL A 53 -6.11 -8.74 -11.13
C VAL A 53 -4.87 -7.89 -10.84
N TRP A 54 -3.70 -8.49 -10.60
CA TRP A 54 -2.52 -7.76 -10.12
C TRP A 54 -2.07 -6.61 -11.04
N ASP A 55 -2.08 -6.82 -12.35
CA ASP A 55 -1.68 -5.79 -13.33
C ASP A 55 -2.65 -4.60 -13.29
N GLY A 56 -3.96 -4.87 -13.17
CA GLY A 56 -4.98 -3.83 -13.01
C GLY A 56 -4.88 -3.07 -11.69
N ASN A 57 -4.43 -3.73 -10.62
CA ASN A 57 -4.21 -3.09 -9.33
C ASN A 57 -3.00 -2.12 -9.39
N GLU A 58 -1.93 -2.47 -10.12
CA GLU A 58 -0.73 -1.62 -10.21
C GLU A 58 -1.03 -0.28 -10.91
N VAL A 59 -2.00 -0.26 -11.82
CA VAL A 59 -2.43 0.96 -12.53
C VAL A 59 -2.92 2.04 -11.56
N TRP A 60 -3.37 1.69 -10.35
CA TRP A 60 -3.72 2.68 -9.33
C TRP A 60 -2.53 3.53 -8.89
N LEU A 61 -1.34 2.95 -8.80
CA LEU A 61 -0.11 3.68 -8.51
C LEU A 61 0.28 4.62 -9.65
N LEU A 62 0.21 4.11 -10.89
CA LEU A 62 0.51 4.91 -12.08
C LEU A 62 -0.44 6.11 -12.18
N THR A 63 -1.72 5.88 -11.89
CA THR A 63 -2.75 6.93 -11.87
C THR A 63 -2.51 7.91 -10.74
N ALA A 64 -2.12 7.46 -9.54
CA ALA A 64 -1.74 8.34 -8.43
C ALA A 64 -0.56 9.24 -8.80
N GLY A 65 0.52 8.67 -9.35
CA GLY A 65 1.69 9.43 -9.81
C GLY A 65 1.36 10.40 -10.95
N GLY A 66 0.59 9.97 -11.94
CA GLY A 66 0.14 10.82 -13.05
C GLY A 66 -0.80 11.95 -12.59
N ALA A 67 -1.71 11.66 -11.66
CA ALA A 67 -2.59 12.65 -11.04
C ALA A 67 -1.77 13.69 -10.25
N MET A 68 -0.76 13.26 -9.49
CA MET A 68 0.17 14.16 -8.81
C MET A 68 0.91 15.06 -9.81
N PHE A 69 1.48 14.48 -10.87
CA PHE A 69 2.18 15.24 -11.90
C PHE A 69 1.27 16.30 -12.54
N ALA A 70 0.02 15.96 -12.83
CA ALA A 70 -0.89 16.83 -13.55
C ALA A 70 -1.59 17.86 -12.64
N SER A 71 -1.90 17.52 -11.38
CA SER A 71 -2.63 18.41 -10.46
C SER A 71 -1.73 19.14 -9.45
N PHE A 72 -0.60 18.56 -9.06
CA PHE A 72 0.38 19.14 -8.13
C PHE A 72 1.82 18.98 -8.64
N PRO A 73 2.19 19.62 -9.76
CA PRO A 73 3.49 19.40 -10.41
C PRO A 73 4.69 19.76 -9.51
N TYR A 74 4.57 20.76 -8.65
CA TYR A 74 5.64 21.11 -7.71
C TYR A 74 5.79 20.07 -6.59
N TRP A 75 4.67 19.52 -6.09
CA TRP A 75 4.73 18.40 -5.15
C TRP A 75 5.39 17.19 -5.79
N TYR A 76 4.96 16.84 -7.00
CA TYR A 76 5.55 15.76 -7.78
C TYR A 76 7.05 15.96 -7.98
N ALA A 77 7.48 17.15 -8.42
CA ALA A 77 8.89 17.43 -8.70
C ALA A 77 9.76 17.30 -7.44
N SER A 78 9.36 17.94 -6.33
CA SER A 78 10.12 17.90 -5.07
C SER A 78 10.13 16.49 -4.45
N LEU A 79 9.01 15.76 -4.51
CA LEU A 79 8.94 14.39 -4.02
C LEU A 79 9.85 13.45 -4.83
N PHE A 80 9.71 13.45 -6.15
CA PHE A 80 10.44 12.51 -7.02
C PHE A 80 11.93 12.80 -7.11
N SER A 81 12.33 14.08 -7.12
CA SER A 81 13.74 14.45 -7.09
C SER A 81 14.37 14.22 -5.71
N GLY A 82 13.64 14.56 -4.64
CA GLY A 82 14.09 14.35 -3.28
C GLY A 82 14.26 12.87 -2.96
N TYR A 83 13.23 12.06 -3.16
CA TYR A 83 13.23 10.63 -2.84
C TYR A 83 13.78 9.75 -3.97
N TYR A 84 14.61 10.30 -4.87
CA TYR A 84 15.06 9.63 -6.09
C TYR A 84 15.50 8.18 -5.87
N LEU A 85 16.43 7.94 -4.93
CA LEU A 85 16.95 6.58 -4.68
C LEU A 85 15.89 5.64 -4.08
N ILE A 86 15.00 6.15 -3.23
CA ILE A 86 13.93 5.36 -2.62
C ILE A 86 12.89 4.98 -3.67
N LEU A 87 12.45 5.93 -4.50
CA LEU A 87 11.52 5.69 -5.58
C LEU A 87 12.11 4.81 -6.68
N LEU A 88 13.41 4.94 -6.98
CA LEU A 88 14.12 4.03 -7.88
C LEU A 88 14.15 2.61 -7.32
N THR A 89 14.34 2.47 -6.00
CA THR A 89 14.32 1.17 -5.33
C THR A 89 12.92 0.55 -5.37
N ILE A 90 11.87 1.34 -5.13
CA ILE A 90 10.46 0.94 -5.32
C ILE A 90 10.23 0.49 -6.76
N LEU A 91 10.65 1.28 -7.76
CA LEU A 91 10.52 0.94 -9.17
C LEU A 91 11.21 -0.38 -9.51
N PHE A 92 12.44 -0.59 -9.02
CA PHE A 92 13.14 -1.85 -9.21
C PHE A 92 12.37 -3.02 -8.59
N GLY A 93 11.82 -2.84 -7.38
CA GLY A 93 10.95 -3.81 -6.71
C GLY A 93 9.71 -4.19 -7.53
N LEU A 94 9.06 -3.21 -8.16
CA LEU A 94 7.92 -3.41 -9.04
C LEU A 94 8.31 -4.15 -10.33
N ILE A 95 9.42 -3.75 -10.97
CA ILE A 95 9.93 -4.40 -12.18
C ILE A 95 10.23 -5.88 -11.92
N ILE A 96 11.01 -6.19 -10.86
CA ILE A 96 11.34 -7.59 -10.57
C ILE A 96 10.09 -8.39 -10.25
N ARG A 97 9.07 -7.78 -9.63
CA ARG A 97 7.80 -8.42 -9.34
C ARG A 97 7.03 -8.78 -10.61
N GLY A 98 6.81 -7.82 -11.51
CA GLY A 98 6.12 -8.03 -12.78
C GLY A 98 6.81 -9.09 -13.65
N VAL A 99 8.14 -9.00 -13.80
CA VAL A 99 8.92 -10.01 -14.54
C VAL A 99 8.84 -11.39 -13.88
N SER A 100 8.76 -11.45 -12.55
CA SER A 100 8.63 -12.73 -11.84
C SER A 100 7.31 -13.44 -12.15
N PHE A 101 6.19 -12.71 -12.29
CA PHE A 101 4.91 -13.34 -12.68
C PHE A 101 4.99 -13.94 -14.09
N GLU A 102 5.50 -13.16 -15.05
CA GLU A 102 5.58 -13.58 -16.45
C GLU A 102 6.56 -14.73 -16.65
N PHE A 103 7.79 -14.63 -16.12
CA PHE A 103 8.81 -15.63 -16.40
C PHE A 103 8.61 -16.91 -15.61
N ARG A 104 8.03 -16.85 -14.41
CA ARG A 104 7.72 -18.06 -13.61
C ARG A 104 6.82 -19.05 -14.33
N HIS A 105 5.88 -18.59 -15.15
CA HIS A 105 4.99 -19.46 -15.94
C HIS A 105 5.70 -20.10 -17.14
N ASN A 106 6.79 -19.50 -17.61
CA ASN A 106 7.47 -19.87 -18.86
C ASN A 106 8.77 -20.67 -18.64
N VAL A 107 9.20 -20.90 -17.39
CA VAL A 107 10.44 -21.63 -17.09
C VAL A 107 10.20 -23.05 -16.56
N PRO A 108 11.17 -23.97 -16.74
CA PRO A 108 11.12 -25.30 -16.13
C PRO A 108 11.06 -25.23 -14.59
N ALA A 109 10.48 -26.26 -13.96
CA ALA A 109 10.30 -26.33 -12.50
C ALA A 109 11.58 -26.03 -11.69
N LYS A 110 12.76 -26.48 -12.17
CA LYS A 110 14.06 -26.24 -11.50
C LYS A 110 14.45 -24.76 -11.45
N GLN A 111 13.95 -23.93 -12.37
CA GLN A 111 14.27 -22.51 -12.47
C GLN A 111 13.20 -21.61 -11.83
N LYS A 112 12.00 -22.13 -11.52
CA LYS A 112 10.93 -21.37 -10.85
C LYS A 112 11.38 -20.77 -9.50
N ASN A 113 12.30 -21.42 -8.79
CA ASN A 113 12.72 -20.96 -7.46
C ASN A 113 13.38 -19.57 -7.45
N ILE A 114 14.12 -19.20 -8.50
CA ILE A 114 14.69 -17.85 -8.61
C ILE A 114 13.55 -16.83 -8.69
N TRP A 115 12.56 -17.09 -9.55
CA TRP A 115 11.39 -16.22 -9.72
C TRP A 115 10.49 -16.16 -8.49
N ASN A 116 10.39 -17.26 -7.74
CA ASN A 116 9.70 -17.30 -6.44
C ASN A 116 10.38 -16.35 -5.44
N TRP A 117 11.71 -16.36 -5.36
CA TRP A 117 12.45 -15.47 -4.47
C TRP A 117 12.39 -14.00 -4.92
N THR A 118 12.54 -13.71 -6.20
CA THR A 118 12.45 -12.33 -6.71
C THR A 118 11.04 -11.76 -6.53
N LEU A 119 9.99 -12.58 -6.70
CA LEU A 119 8.61 -12.22 -6.39
C LEU A 119 8.44 -11.87 -4.91
N THR A 120 8.92 -12.72 -4.00
CA THR A 120 8.85 -12.47 -2.55
C THR A 120 9.63 -11.23 -2.15
N ILE A 121 10.86 -11.05 -2.65
CA ILE A 121 11.72 -9.91 -2.31
C ILE A 121 11.13 -8.60 -2.86
N GLY A 122 10.70 -8.57 -4.13
CA GLY A 122 10.07 -7.38 -4.73
C GLY A 122 8.80 -6.98 -3.97
N SER A 123 7.98 -7.97 -3.61
CA SER A 123 6.73 -7.76 -2.89
C SER A 123 6.91 -7.33 -1.43
N ALA A 124 8.07 -7.62 -0.82
CA ALA A 124 8.45 -7.11 0.50
C ALA A 124 9.06 -5.70 0.41
N LEU A 125 9.96 -5.50 -0.54
CA LEU A 125 10.73 -4.27 -0.70
C LEU A 125 9.81 -3.07 -0.94
N VAL A 126 8.84 -3.20 -1.85
CA VAL A 126 7.97 -2.08 -2.25
C VAL A 126 7.17 -1.48 -1.08
N PRO A 127 6.35 -2.23 -0.33
CA PRO A 127 5.58 -1.68 0.78
C PRO A 127 6.48 -1.15 1.92
N PHE A 128 7.64 -1.76 2.16
CA PHE A 128 8.61 -1.26 3.14
C PHE A 128 9.09 0.15 2.78
N PHE A 129 9.54 0.35 1.54
CA PHE A 129 10.04 1.65 1.11
C PHE A 129 8.94 2.71 0.96
N PHE A 130 7.71 2.32 0.61
CA PHE A 130 6.57 3.23 0.67
C PHE A 130 6.29 3.69 2.10
N GLY A 131 6.27 2.79 3.08
CA GLY A 131 6.09 3.14 4.49
C GLY A 131 7.19 4.07 4.99
N LEU A 132 8.45 3.75 4.68
CA LEU A 132 9.60 4.60 5.01
C LEU A 132 9.49 5.99 4.39
N MET A 133 9.13 6.08 3.11
CA MET A 133 8.96 7.35 2.39
C MET A 133 7.84 8.19 3.00
N PHE A 134 6.64 7.63 3.18
CA PHE A 134 5.51 8.38 3.70
C PHE A 134 5.74 8.85 5.15
N VAL A 135 6.37 8.01 5.98
CA VAL A 135 6.61 8.36 7.38
C VAL A 135 7.69 9.43 7.53
N SER A 136 8.80 9.31 6.80
CA SER A 136 9.80 10.40 6.76
C SER A 136 9.22 11.71 6.20
N LEU A 137 8.31 11.61 5.21
CA LEU A 137 7.65 12.78 4.63
C LEU A 137 6.75 13.52 5.63
N VAL A 138 6.01 12.81 6.48
CA VAL A 138 5.17 13.44 7.52
C VAL A 138 5.95 13.87 8.76
N GLN A 139 7.12 13.29 8.99
CA GLN A 139 8.08 13.79 9.99
C GLN A 139 8.69 15.14 9.58
N GLY A 140 8.85 15.34 8.27
CA GLY A 140 9.39 16.55 7.68
C GLY A 140 10.81 16.35 7.16
N MET A 141 11.09 16.95 6.01
CA MET A 141 12.33 16.77 5.27
C MET A 141 13.06 18.11 5.09
N PRO A 142 14.40 18.12 4.91
CA PRO A 142 15.17 19.36 4.76
C PRO A 142 14.91 20.00 3.40
N ILE A 143 13.83 20.78 3.32
CA ILE A 143 13.32 21.46 2.12
C ILE A 143 13.58 22.96 2.24
N ASP A 144 14.24 23.54 1.24
CA ASP A 144 14.58 24.96 1.18
C ASP A 144 13.46 25.83 0.57
N ALA A 145 13.68 27.15 0.51
CA ALA A 145 12.74 28.12 -0.05
C ALA A 145 12.40 27.90 -1.54
N LYS A 146 13.21 27.13 -2.28
CA LYS A 146 13.01 26.80 -3.69
C LYS A 146 12.37 25.43 -3.86
N ALA A 147 11.90 24.82 -2.77
CA ALA A 147 11.36 23.47 -2.73
C ALA A 147 12.36 22.37 -3.12
N ASN A 148 13.67 22.65 -3.01
CA ASN A 148 14.70 21.62 -3.19
C ASN A 148 14.92 20.89 -1.87
N MET A 149 15.00 19.56 -1.95
CA MET A 149 15.26 18.71 -0.80
C MET A 149 16.73 18.30 -0.74
N THR A 150 17.40 18.55 0.39
CA THR A 150 18.82 18.23 0.59
C THR A 150 19.01 17.22 1.72
N ALA A 151 18.30 16.10 1.60
CA ALA A 151 18.25 15.07 2.63
C ALA A 151 19.46 14.13 2.60
N ARG A 152 19.90 13.74 3.79
CA ARG A 152 20.96 12.78 4.08
C ARG A 152 20.34 11.44 4.44
N PHE A 153 21.19 10.41 4.53
CA PHE A 153 20.76 9.05 4.88
C PHE A 153 19.89 9.00 6.15
N GLY A 154 20.28 9.72 7.21
CA GLY A 154 19.54 9.75 8.47
C GLY A 154 18.18 10.45 8.43
N ASP A 155 17.92 11.31 7.44
CA ASP A 155 16.60 11.91 7.26
C ASP A 155 15.60 10.86 6.75
N TYR A 156 16.06 9.98 5.86
CA TYR A 156 15.26 8.88 5.32
C TYR A 156 15.18 7.67 6.24
N PHE A 157 16.31 7.27 6.82
CA PHE A 157 16.46 6.07 7.65
C PHE A 157 16.64 6.47 9.11
N ASN A 158 15.51 6.70 9.77
CA ASN A 158 15.45 6.97 11.19
C ASN A 158 14.45 6.02 11.86
N ILE A 159 14.37 6.07 13.19
CA ILE A 159 13.53 5.12 13.93
C ILE A 159 12.05 5.19 13.54
N PHE A 160 11.54 6.39 13.25
CA PHE A 160 10.14 6.57 12.89
C PHE A 160 9.86 6.03 11.49
N SER A 161 10.70 6.38 10.51
CA SER A 161 10.54 5.90 9.13
C SER A 161 10.74 4.38 9.00
N ILE A 162 11.67 3.79 9.75
CA ILE A 162 11.87 2.34 9.79
C ILE A 162 10.65 1.63 10.38
N VAL A 163 10.10 2.14 11.49
CA VAL A 163 8.85 1.59 12.06
C VAL A 163 7.71 1.72 11.06
N GLY A 164 7.62 2.83 10.33
CA GLY A 164 6.68 3.02 9.23
C GLY A 164 6.81 1.97 8.12
N GLY A 165 8.04 1.73 7.66
CA GLY A 165 8.32 0.71 6.63
C GLY A 165 7.98 -0.70 7.09
N VAL A 166 8.39 -1.08 8.31
CA VAL A 166 8.06 -2.40 8.89
C VAL A 166 6.55 -2.55 9.09
N ALA A 167 5.87 -1.51 9.56
CA ALA A 167 4.43 -1.52 9.74
C ALA A 167 3.68 -1.71 8.41
N MET A 168 4.09 -1.00 7.36
CA MET A 168 3.50 -1.17 6.02
C MET A 168 3.75 -2.57 5.47
N LEU A 169 4.96 -3.11 5.61
CA LEU A 169 5.28 -4.49 5.22
C LEU A 169 4.39 -5.51 5.96
N LEU A 170 4.21 -5.34 7.28
CA LEU A 170 3.37 -6.24 8.08
C LEU A 170 1.89 -6.13 7.73
N LEU A 171 1.38 -4.90 7.53
CA LEU A 171 -0.01 -4.66 7.17
C LEU A 171 -0.36 -5.24 5.80
N THR A 172 0.49 -5.05 4.78
CA THR A 172 0.28 -5.64 3.46
C THR A 172 0.43 -7.16 3.50
N TYR A 173 1.37 -7.70 4.27
CA TYR A 173 1.50 -9.14 4.45
C TYR A 173 0.25 -9.76 5.10
N LEU A 174 -0.26 -9.17 6.19
CA LEU A 174 -1.53 -9.58 6.81
C LEU A 174 -2.72 -9.48 5.84
N HIS A 175 -2.77 -8.40 5.05
CA HIS A 175 -3.83 -8.22 4.05
C HIS A 175 -3.78 -9.32 2.97
N GLY A 176 -2.59 -9.69 2.50
CA GLY A 176 -2.38 -10.82 1.59
C GLY A 176 -2.70 -12.17 2.20
N LEU A 177 -2.35 -12.43 3.47
CA LEU A 177 -2.72 -13.68 4.16
C LEU A 177 -4.25 -13.82 4.27
N ASN A 178 -4.96 -12.74 4.62
CA ASN A 178 -6.41 -12.73 4.65
C ASN A 178 -7.02 -12.97 3.26
N TYR A 179 -6.39 -12.41 2.21
CA TYR A 179 -6.81 -12.65 0.84
C TYR A 179 -6.56 -14.11 0.39
N ILE A 180 -5.40 -14.69 0.73
CA ILE A 180 -5.11 -16.10 0.47
C ILE A 180 -6.14 -17.00 1.14
N ALA A 181 -6.45 -16.74 2.42
CA ALA A 181 -7.47 -17.50 3.14
C ALA A 181 -8.87 -17.37 2.51
N LEU A 182 -9.22 -16.19 2.00
CA LEU A 182 -10.46 -15.96 1.26
C LEU A 182 -10.52 -16.73 -0.07
N LYS A 183 -9.38 -16.82 -0.77
CA LYS A 183 -9.27 -17.26 -2.17
C LYS A 183 -8.83 -18.70 -2.37
N THR A 184 -8.32 -19.37 -1.35
CA THR A 184 -7.82 -20.76 -1.45
C THR A 184 -8.68 -21.75 -0.65
N GLU A 185 -8.49 -23.03 -0.93
CA GLU A 185 -9.01 -24.17 -0.14
C GLU A 185 -7.85 -25.04 0.34
N GLY A 186 -8.09 -25.85 1.37
CA GLY A 186 -7.13 -26.85 1.86
C GLY A 186 -6.02 -26.30 2.76
N PRO A 187 -4.85 -26.97 2.82
CA PRO A 187 -3.79 -26.65 3.79
C PRO A 187 -3.27 -25.21 3.74
N VAL A 188 -3.18 -24.60 2.55
CA VAL A 188 -2.74 -23.21 2.36
C VAL A 188 -3.68 -22.24 3.08
N ARG A 189 -5.00 -22.47 3.00
CA ARG A 189 -6.02 -21.65 3.66
C ARG A 189 -5.89 -21.69 5.18
N ASP A 190 -5.72 -22.87 5.76
CA ASP A 190 -5.60 -23.02 7.22
C ASP A 190 -4.27 -22.41 7.72
N ARG A 191 -3.16 -22.60 6.99
CA ARG A 191 -1.88 -21.95 7.33
C ARG A 191 -1.98 -20.44 7.24
N ALA A 192 -2.61 -19.89 6.20
CA ALA A 192 -2.78 -18.44 6.07
C ALA A 192 -3.52 -17.85 7.28
N ASN A 193 -4.61 -18.48 7.71
CA ASN A 193 -5.34 -18.08 8.91
C ASN A 193 -4.47 -18.17 10.18
N ASN A 194 -3.76 -19.27 10.38
CA ASN A 194 -2.94 -19.48 11.58
C ASN A 194 -1.79 -18.47 11.69
N VAL A 195 -1.09 -18.21 10.58
CA VAL A 195 -0.03 -17.21 10.52
C VAL A 195 -0.60 -15.80 10.74
N ALA A 196 -1.75 -15.49 10.12
CA ALA A 196 -2.41 -14.20 10.33
C ALA A 196 -2.76 -13.96 11.81
N GLN A 197 -3.34 -14.95 12.51
CA GLN A 197 -3.65 -14.84 13.95
C GLN A 197 -2.42 -14.48 14.78
N LEU A 198 -1.28 -15.10 14.53
CA LEU A 198 -0.04 -14.77 15.23
C LEU A 198 0.44 -13.35 14.92
N LEU A 199 0.44 -12.98 13.64
CA LEU A 199 0.98 -11.70 13.18
C LEU A 199 0.12 -10.50 13.57
N TYR A 200 -1.18 -10.68 13.84
CA TYR A 200 -2.00 -9.60 14.40
C TYR A 200 -1.53 -9.17 15.79
N TRP A 201 -1.00 -10.07 16.61
CA TRP A 201 -0.41 -9.68 17.90
C TRP A 201 0.85 -8.84 17.71
N VAL A 202 1.68 -9.19 16.73
CA VAL A 202 2.85 -8.39 16.33
C VAL A 202 2.41 -7.02 15.80
N LEU A 203 1.32 -6.97 15.04
CA LEU A 203 0.75 -5.72 14.53
C LEU A 203 0.37 -4.78 15.67
N TYR A 204 -0.23 -5.26 16.77
CA TYR A 204 -0.58 -4.40 17.89
C TYR A 204 0.63 -3.73 18.54
N LEU A 205 1.75 -4.45 18.68
CA LEU A 205 3.00 -3.85 19.14
C LEU A 205 3.50 -2.77 18.17
N GLY A 206 3.41 -3.04 16.87
CA GLY A 206 3.73 -2.08 15.81
C GLY A 206 2.84 -0.83 15.84
N LEU A 207 1.53 -0.99 16.02
CA LEU A 207 0.58 0.12 16.11
C LEU A 207 0.85 1.01 17.32
N VAL A 208 1.19 0.42 18.47
CA VAL A 208 1.57 1.18 19.66
C VAL A 208 2.87 1.95 19.42
N ALA A 209 3.90 1.28 18.88
CA ALA A 209 5.17 1.92 18.56
C ALA A 209 4.98 3.08 17.56
N PHE A 210 4.19 2.86 16.51
CA PHE A 210 3.87 3.87 15.51
C PHE A 210 3.10 5.06 16.11
N ALA A 211 2.08 4.81 16.93
CA ALA A 211 1.29 5.87 17.57
C ALA A 211 2.12 6.73 18.53
N LEU A 212 3.01 6.10 19.31
CA LEU A 212 3.95 6.81 20.19
C LEU A 212 4.92 7.67 19.37
N LEU A 213 5.54 7.11 18.33
CA LEU A 213 6.46 7.86 17.48
C LEU A 213 5.74 8.98 16.73
N LEU A 214 4.53 8.75 16.23
CA LEU A 214 3.69 9.78 15.61
C LEU A 214 3.45 10.95 16.58
N PHE A 215 3.16 10.67 17.85
CA PHE A 215 2.94 11.69 18.87
C PHE A 215 4.19 12.55 19.12
N PHE A 216 5.38 11.95 19.17
CA PHE A 216 6.62 12.67 19.48
C PHE A 216 7.32 13.28 18.26
N GLN A 217 7.13 12.72 17.08
CA GLN A 217 7.90 13.06 15.87
C GLN A 217 7.13 13.90 14.86
N THR A 218 5.84 14.17 15.09
CA THR A 218 5.00 14.96 14.17
C THR A 218 4.18 16.01 14.91
N ASP A 219 3.63 16.96 14.15
CA ASP A 219 2.76 18.00 14.67
C ASP A 219 1.27 17.62 14.65
N PHE A 220 0.92 16.36 14.32
CA PHE A 220 -0.45 15.93 14.06
C PHE A 220 -1.38 16.21 15.26
N PHE A 221 -0.97 15.79 16.46
CA PHE A 221 -1.76 15.99 17.68
C PHE A 221 -1.85 17.46 18.09
N THR A 222 -0.82 18.27 17.81
CA THR A 222 -0.85 19.70 18.12
C THR A 222 -1.79 20.46 17.19
N LYS A 223 -1.90 20.04 15.92
CA LYS A 223 -2.76 20.67 14.92
C LYS A 223 -4.18 20.16 14.92
N SER A 224 -4.40 18.88 15.22
CA SER A 224 -5.72 18.23 15.08
C SER A 224 -5.88 17.04 16.02
N PHE A 225 -5.73 17.27 17.33
CA PHE A 225 -5.78 16.24 18.37
C PHE A 225 -6.95 15.25 18.21
N VAL A 226 -8.17 15.76 18.12
CA VAL A 226 -9.39 14.93 18.08
C VAL A 226 -9.40 14.05 16.84
N THR A 227 -9.15 14.61 15.66
CA THR A 227 -9.20 13.86 14.40
C THR A 227 -8.08 12.82 14.33
N THR A 228 -6.86 13.17 14.74
CA THR A 228 -5.73 12.25 14.79
C THR A 228 -6.02 11.09 15.76
N LEU A 229 -6.53 11.38 16.96
CA LEU A 229 -6.91 10.36 17.93
C LEU A 229 -8.01 9.44 17.40
N LEU A 230 -9.06 10.00 16.79
CA LEU A 230 -10.15 9.21 16.21
C LEU A 230 -9.66 8.29 15.10
N LEU A 231 -8.78 8.76 14.21
CA LEU A 231 -8.23 7.93 13.14
C LEU A 231 -7.35 6.80 13.68
N LEU A 232 -6.54 7.05 14.72
CA LEU A 232 -5.78 6.00 15.39
C LEU A 232 -6.70 4.96 16.05
N LEU A 233 -7.78 5.39 16.70
CA LEU A 233 -8.78 4.49 17.27
C LEU A 233 -9.49 3.67 16.19
N VAL A 234 -9.79 4.26 15.03
CA VAL A 234 -10.36 3.55 13.87
C VAL A 234 -9.39 2.50 13.33
N ILE A 235 -8.10 2.82 13.18
CA ILE A 235 -7.05 1.88 12.75
C ILE A 235 -6.99 0.68 13.72
N VAL A 236 -6.99 0.94 15.03
CA VAL A 236 -6.98 -0.12 16.05
C VAL A 236 -8.27 -0.94 16.00
N ALA A 237 -9.43 -0.30 15.93
CA ALA A 237 -10.73 -0.98 15.89
C ALA A 237 -10.87 -1.89 14.65
N LEU A 238 -10.46 -1.40 13.47
CA LEU A 238 -10.45 -2.20 12.24
C LEU A 238 -9.46 -3.35 12.30
N SER A 239 -8.27 -3.14 12.88
CA SER A 239 -7.27 -4.19 13.08
C SER A 239 -7.76 -5.28 14.04
N VAL A 240 -8.44 -4.90 15.13
CA VAL A 240 -9.08 -5.82 16.07
C VAL A 240 -10.22 -6.59 15.39
N TYR A 241 -11.08 -5.89 14.64
CA TYR A 241 -12.18 -6.52 13.93
C TYR A 241 -11.69 -7.51 12.85
N ALA A 242 -10.60 -7.18 12.15
CA ALA A 242 -9.94 -8.07 11.21
C ALA A 242 -9.43 -9.33 11.93
N HIS A 243 -8.70 -9.16 13.04
CA HIS A 243 -8.17 -10.27 13.83
C HIS A 243 -9.28 -11.19 14.37
N MET A 244 -10.34 -10.62 14.93
CA MET A 244 -11.52 -11.38 15.38
C MET A 244 -12.18 -12.15 14.22
N SER A 245 -12.21 -11.56 13.03
CA SER A 245 -12.75 -12.21 11.84
C SER A 245 -11.89 -13.39 11.40
N VAL A 246 -10.55 -13.31 11.52
CA VAL A 246 -9.65 -14.44 11.29
C VAL A 246 -9.92 -15.58 12.27
N PHE A 247 -10.09 -15.30 13.58
CA PHE A 247 -10.45 -16.33 14.55
C PHE A 247 -11.76 -17.04 14.23
N LYS A 248 -12.74 -16.30 13.73
CA LYS A 248 -14.05 -16.82 13.31
C LYS A 248 -14.03 -17.48 11.92
N LYS A 249 -12.88 -17.51 11.23
CA LYS A 249 -12.74 -17.89 9.82
C LYS A 249 -13.70 -17.13 8.89
N ALA A 250 -14.06 -15.90 9.25
CA ALA A 250 -14.90 -15.00 8.45
C ALA A 250 -14.03 -14.20 7.48
N GLU A 251 -13.50 -14.89 6.45
CA GLU A 251 -12.38 -14.40 5.63
C GLU A 251 -12.69 -13.12 4.85
N MET A 252 -13.93 -12.95 4.36
CA MET A 252 -14.32 -11.72 3.66
C MET A 252 -14.28 -10.51 4.60
N SER A 253 -14.75 -10.68 5.83
CA SER A 253 -14.72 -9.62 6.85
C SER A 253 -13.28 -9.30 7.27
N ALA A 254 -12.42 -10.32 7.42
CA ALA A 254 -11.00 -10.13 7.70
C ALA A 254 -10.29 -9.37 6.58
N PHE A 255 -10.55 -9.73 5.32
CA PHE A 255 -10.00 -9.06 4.15
C PHE A 255 -10.44 -7.59 4.06
N ILE A 256 -11.74 -7.31 4.12
CA ILE A 256 -12.26 -5.93 4.04
C ILE A 256 -11.71 -5.09 5.21
N ALA A 257 -11.73 -5.61 6.43
CA ALA A 257 -11.26 -4.88 7.61
C ALA A 257 -9.76 -4.58 7.58
N SER A 258 -8.93 -5.52 7.13
CA SER A 258 -7.49 -5.29 6.95
C SER A 258 -7.20 -4.27 5.83
N GLY A 259 -7.94 -4.32 4.72
CA GLY A 259 -7.84 -3.30 3.67
C GLY A 259 -8.28 -1.91 4.16
N LEU A 260 -9.38 -1.82 4.91
CA LEU A 260 -9.83 -0.56 5.50
C LEU A 260 -8.86 -0.03 6.56
N THR A 261 -8.09 -0.91 7.21
CA THR A 261 -7.00 -0.50 8.11
C THR A 261 -5.92 0.24 7.32
N LEU A 262 -5.48 -0.30 6.18
CA LEU A 262 -4.53 0.35 5.26
C LEU A 262 -5.07 1.70 4.75
N VAL A 263 -6.34 1.74 4.32
CA VAL A 263 -7.01 3.00 3.92
C VAL A 263 -6.98 4.03 5.04
N SER A 264 -7.28 3.62 6.28
CA SER A 264 -7.30 4.52 7.43
C SER A 264 -5.90 5.07 7.76
N VAL A 265 -4.83 4.29 7.55
CA VAL A 265 -3.45 4.77 7.66
C VAL A 265 -3.14 5.84 6.61
N VAL A 266 -3.55 5.63 5.35
CA VAL A 266 -3.38 6.64 4.30
C VAL A 266 -4.15 7.92 4.66
N VAL A 267 -5.40 7.79 5.11
CA VAL A 267 -6.23 8.92 5.54
C VAL A 267 -5.58 9.68 6.70
N LEU A 268 -5.01 8.98 7.70
CA LEU A 268 -4.27 9.59 8.80
C LEU A 268 -3.09 10.42 8.30
N LEU A 269 -2.28 9.89 7.38
CA LEU A 269 -1.12 10.59 6.84
C LEU A 269 -1.54 11.84 6.04
N PHE A 270 -2.55 11.74 5.18
CA PHE A 270 -3.08 12.88 4.42
C PHE A 270 -3.74 13.92 5.33
N GLN A 271 -4.42 13.49 6.39
CA GLN A 271 -5.00 14.38 7.38
C GLN A 271 -3.95 15.24 8.07
N GLY A 272 -2.82 14.64 8.50
CA GLY A 272 -1.78 15.41 9.17
C GLY A 272 -0.88 16.21 8.22
N LEU A 273 -0.83 15.82 6.94
CA LEU A 273 -0.24 16.68 5.91
C LEU A 273 -1.05 17.95 5.70
N PHE A 274 -2.37 17.83 5.59
CA PHE A 274 -3.27 18.95 5.28
C PHE A 274 -3.02 20.19 6.18
N PRO A 275 -2.92 21.41 5.61
CA PRO A 275 -3.05 21.80 4.19
C PRO A 275 -1.72 21.75 3.40
N ARG A 276 -0.70 21.09 3.93
CA ARG A 276 0.60 20.88 3.30
C ARG A 276 0.57 19.62 2.45
N VAL A 277 1.47 19.55 1.48
CA VAL A 277 1.78 18.35 0.69
C VAL A 277 3.17 17.81 0.99
N MET A 278 4.08 18.66 1.47
CA MET A 278 5.37 18.28 2.05
C MET A 278 5.71 19.23 3.21
N ILE A 279 6.32 18.70 4.27
CA ILE A 279 6.69 19.43 5.48
C ILE A 279 8.20 19.70 5.45
N SER A 280 8.61 20.95 5.67
CA SER A 280 10.02 21.33 5.80
C SER A 280 10.48 21.22 7.24
N SER A 281 11.57 20.49 7.48
CA SER A 281 12.26 20.46 8.77
C SER A 281 13.15 21.68 9.01
N ILE A 282 13.43 22.48 7.98
CA ILE A 282 14.26 23.71 8.09
C ILE A 282 13.42 24.86 8.67
N SER A 283 12.22 25.06 8.13
CA SER A 283 11.30 26.11 8.57
C SER A 283 9.92 25.86 8.01
N SER A 284 8.87 26.04 8.82
CA SER A 284 7.48 25.96 8.36
C SER A 284 7.13 26.96 7.25
N LYS A 285 7.94 28.01 7.06
CA LYS A 285 7.82 28.94 5.93
C LYS A 285 8.12 28.29 4.57
N TYR A 286 8.82 27.15 4.56
CA TYR A 286 9.21 26.41 3.36
C TYR A 286 8.36 25.15 3.16
N ASP A 287 7.30 24.96 3.95
CA ASP A 287 6.32 23.91 3.69
C ASP A 287 5.71 24.09 2.30
N LEU A 288 5.62 22.99 1.53
CA LEU A 288 4.87 23.02 0.28
C LEU A 288 3.39 22.91 0.62
N LEU A 289 2.64 23.97 0.33
CA LEU A 289 1.20 24.02 0.56
C LEU A 289 0.44 23.59 -0.67
N ILE A 290 -0.75 23.02 -0.48
CA ILE A 290 -1.70 22.68 -1.56
C ILE A 290 -1.91 23.89 -2.50
N GLU A 291 -2.01 25.09 -1.94
CA GLU A 291 -2.25 26.31 -2.72
C GLU A 291 -1.10 26.72 -3.63
N ASN A 292 0.14 26.46 -3.22
CA ASN A 292 1.35 26.89 -3.94
C ASN A 292 1.95 25.76 -4.78
N ALA A 293 1.52 24.51 -4.55
CA ALA A 293 2.01 23.34 -5.27
C ALA A 293 1.11 22.90 -6.43
N SER A 294 -0.12 23.41 -6.51
CA SER A 294 -1.12 22.97 -7.48
C SER A 294 -0.96 23.59 -8.87
N SER A 295 -1.49 22.92 -9.88
CA SER A 295 -1.68 23.44 -11.24
C SER A 295 -2.67 24.61 -11.31
N SER A 296 -2.70 25.27 -12.47
CA SER A 296 -3.62 26.38 -12.73
C SER A 296 -5.10 25.98 -12.55
N PRO A 297 -5.99 26.92 -12.20
CA PRO A 297 -7.43 26.64 -12.07
C PRO A 297 -8.05 26.01 -13.33
N TYR A 298 -7.60 26.43 -14.51
CA TYR A 298 -8.06 25.87 -15.78
C TYR A 298 -7.67 24.40 -15.92
N THR A 299 -6.40 24.06 -15.66
CA THR A 299 -5.90 22.68 -15.68
C THR A 299 -6.69 21.78 -14.72
N LEU A 300 -6.87 22.23 -13.46
CA LEU A 300 -7.62 21.47 -12.46
C LEU A 300 -9.08 21.26 -12.89
N LYS A 301 -9.72 22.26 -13.51
CA LYS A 301 -11.08 22.15 -14.02
C LYS A 301 -11.18 21.08 -15.10
N ILE A 302 -10.31 21.13 -16.11
CA ILE A 302 -10.32 20.16 -17.22
C ILE A 302 -10.07 18.74 -16.72
N MET A 303 -9.05 18.54 -15.89
CA MET A 303 -8.78 17.22 -15.34
C MET A 303 -9.94 16.71 -14.48
N SER A 304 -10.64 17.59 -13.75
CA SER A 304 -11.79 17.17 -12.93
C SER A 304 -12.94 16.63 -13.78
N ILE A 305 -13.19 17.26 -14.93
CA ILE A 305 -14.19 16.77 -15.90
C ILE A 305 -13.80 15.37 -16.38
N VAL A 306 -12.53 15.18 -16.74
CA VAL A 306 -12.00 13.87 -17.17
C VAL A 306 -12.13 12.82 -16.06
N ALA A 307 -11.71 13.14 -14.84
CA ALA A 307 -11.75 12.23 -13.70
C ALA A 307 -13.19 11.81 -13.35
N VAL A 308 -14.11 12.77 -13.21
CA VAL A 308 -15.52 12.48 -12.89
C VAL A 308 -16.19 11.67 -14.00
N SER A 309 -15.77 11.86 -15.26
CA SER A 309 -16.30 11.10 -16.38
C SER A 309 -15.73 9.68 -16.45
N LEU A 310 -14.42 9.47 -16.26
CA LEU A 310 -13.77 8.18 -16.47
C LEU A 310 -13.73 7.27 -15.25
N VAL A 311 -13.56 7.82 -14.04
CA VAL A 311 -13.43 7.03 -12.79
C VAL A 311 -14.63 6.09 -12.57
N PRO A 312 -15.90 6.48 -12.79
CA PRO A 312 -17.03 5.56 -12.65
C PRO A 312 -16.94 4.33 -13.56
N PHE A 313 -16.49 4.50 -14.81
CA PHE A 313 -16.28 3.37 -15.73
C PHE A 313 -15.14 2.48 -15.23
N VAL A 314 -14.06 3.09 -14.72
CA VAL A 314 -12.93 2.35 -14.16
C VAL A 314 -13.34 1.47 -12.99
N LEU A 315 -14.09 2.05 -12.05
CA LEU A 315 -14.62 1.34 -10.90
C LEU A 315 -15.60 0.24 -11.30
N ALA A 316 -16.47 0.50 -12.29
CA ALA A 316 -17.44 -0.47 -12.77
C ALA A 316 -16.78 -1.70 -13.39
N TYR A 317 -15.80 -1.52 -14.29
CA TYR A 317 -15.12 -2.67 -14.89
C TYR A 317 -14.24 -3.40 -13.86
N THR A 318 -13.64 -2.67 -12.91
CA THR A 318 -12.83 -3.27 -11.85
C THR A 318 -13.73 -4.15 -10.96
N ALA A 319 -14.86 -3.63 -10.49
CA ALA A 319 -15.84 -4.41 -9.73
C ALA A 319 -16.34 -5.65 -10.51
N TRP A 320 -16.56 -5.50 -11.81
CA TRP A 320 -16.95 -6.61 -12.68
C TRP A 320 -15.85 -7.67 -12.81
N ALA A 321 -14.58 -7.28 -12.95
CA ALA A 321 -13.45 -8.21 -12.99
C ALA A 321 -13.35 -9.02 -11.68
N TYR A 322 -13.42 -8.35 -10.52
CA TYR A 322 -13.44 -9.04 -9.21
C TYR A 322 -14.64 -9.97 -9.04
N TYR A 323 -15.81 -9.59 -9.58
CA TYR A 323 -17.00 -10.45 -9.56
C TYR A 323 -16.81 -11.72 -10.40
N ILE A 324 -16.20 -11.60 -11.60
CA ILE A 324 -15.89 -12.75 -12.46
C ILE A 324 -14.95 -13.71 -11.74
N PHE A 325 -13.85 -13.19 -11.19
CA PHE A 325 -12.80 -14.00 -10.56
C PHE A 325 -13.04 -14.28 -9.08
N ARG A 326 -14.29 -14.26 -8.59
CA ARG A 326 -14.58 -14.40 -7.15
C ARG A 326 -14.36 -15.80 -6.58
N LYS A 327 -14.47 -16.85 -7.40
CA LYS A 327 -14.42 -18.25 -6.94
C LYS A 327 -13.06 -18.60 -6.32
N ARG A 328 -13.06 -19.56 -5.39
CA ARG A 328 -11.83 -20.07 -4.77
C ARG A 328 -11.04 -20.94 -5.72
N ILE A 329 -9.73 -20.98 -5.49
CA ILE A 329 -8.75 -21.79 -6.21
C ILE A 329 -8.46 -23.02 -5.36
N THR A 330 -8.79 -24.18 -5.91
CA THR A 330 -8.43 -25.49 -5.39
C THR A 330 -7.18 -25.97 -6.10
N LEU A 331 -6.27 -26.64 -5.39
CA LEU A 331 -5.30 -27.50 -6.07
C LEU A 331 -6.07 -28.53 -6.91
N PRO A 332 -5.58 -28.91 -8.11
CA PRO A 332 -6.13 -30.08 -8.77
C PRO A 332 -5.99 -31.25 -7.79
N VAL A 333 -7.12 -31.90 -7.46
CA VAL A 333 -7.09 -33.20 -6.81
C VAL A 333 -6.30 -34.08 -7.77
N ILE A 334 -5.11 -34.53 -7.37
CA ILE A 334 -4.48 -35.66 -8.03
C ILE A 334 -5.47 -36.80 -7.82
N VAL A 335 -6.33 -37.04 -8.81
CA VAL A 335 -7.04 -38.30 -8.90
C VAL A 335 -5.93 -39.31 -9.10
N THR A 336 -5.50 -39.94 -8.02
CA THR A 336 -4.73 -41.17 -8.11
C THR A 336 -5.64 -42.13 -8.86
N GLY A 337 -5.49 -42.16 -10.18
CA GLY A 337 -6.13 -43.18 -10.99
C GLY A 337 -5.72 -44.50 -10.40
N GLU A 338 -6.71 -45.25 -9.89
CA GLU A 338 -6.51 -46.65 -9.56
C GLU A 338 -6.09 -47.36 -10.85
N LYS A 339 -4.83 -47.81 -10.84
CA LYS A 339 -4.16 -48.85 -11.65
C LYS A 339 -4.28 -48.81 -13.17
#